data_AF-A0A2G9T8L8-F1
#
_entry.id   AF-A0A2G9T8L8-F1
#
_cell.length_a   1.000
_cell.length_b   1.000
_cell.length_c   1.000
_cell.angle_alpha   90.00
_cell.angle_beta   90.00
_cell.angle_gamma   90.00
#
_symmetry.space_group_name_H-M   'P 1'
#
loop_
_entity.id
_entity.type
_entity.pdbx_description
1 polymer ?
#
loop_
_entity_poly.entity_id
_entity_poly.type
_entity_poly.pdbx_seq_one_letter_code
_entity_poly.pdbx_strand_id
1 'polypeptide(L)' 'LKGIGEYVNVRTGIPCFLHPTSALFGMGFMPDYVVYHELVMTAKEYMQCVTAVDAVWLAELGPMFYSVK' A
#
# COMPACT_ATOMS: atom_id res chain seq x y z
N LEU A 1 8.30 -10.02 10.98
CA LEU A 1 7.89 -8.72 11.56
C LEU A 1 7.73 -7.76 10.38
N LYS A 2 6.51 -7.33 10.03
CA LYS A 2 6.34 -6.20 9.09
C LYS A 2 6.94 -4.97 9.77
N GLY A 3 7.89 -4.29 9.11
CA GLY A 3 8.39 -3.02 9.62
C GLY A 3 7.30 -1.95 9.64
N ILE A 4 7.42 -0.96 10.53
CA ILE A 4 6.54 0.21 10.47
C ILE A 4 6.76 0.89 9.11
N GLY A 5 5.70 1.00 8.31
CA GLY A 5 5.72 1.62 6.99
C GLY A 5 5.89 0.65 5.83
N GLU A 6 5.98 -0.65 6.08
CA GLU A 6 6.28 -1.65 5.06
C GLU A 6 5.02 -2.36 4.56
N TYR A 7 4.84 -2.34 3.24
CA TYR A 7 3.73 -2.96 2.52
C TYR A 7 4.25 -3.83 1.39
N VAL A 8 3.39 -4.69 0.86
CA VAL A 8 3.68 -5.52 -0.30
C VAL A 8 2.64 -5.22 -1.35
N ASN A 9 3.08 -4.97 -2.58
CA ASN A 9 2.16 -4.78 -3.68
C ASN A 9 1.36 -6.06 -3.92
N VAL A 10 0.02 -5.96 -3.86
CA VAL A 10 -0.89 -7.11 -3.94
C VAL A 10 -0.77 -7.88 -5.27
N ARG A 11 -0.35 -7.22 -6.36
CA ARG A 11 -0.26 -7.86 -7.68
C ARG A 11 1.14 -8.34 -8.03
N THR A 12 2.18 -7.58 -7.66
CA THR A 12 3.56 -7.88 -8.07
C THR A 12 4.39 -8.55 -6.98
N GLY A 13 3.93 -8.52 -5.72
CA GLY A 13 4.69 -9.02 -4.58
C GLY A 13 5.91 -8.19 -4.22
N ILE A 14 6.14 -7.06 -4.90
CA ILE A 14 7.28 -6.17 -4.63
C ILE A 14 7.08 -5.48 -3.27
N PRO A 15 8.08 -5.52 -2.37
CA PRO A 15 8.06 -4.73 -1.14
C PRO A 15 8.08 -3.24 -1.45
N CYS A 16 7.22 -2.49 -0.77
CA CYS A 16 7.12 -1.03 -0.90
C CYS A 16 7.05 -0.38 0.48
N PHE A 17 7.51 0.86 0.57
CA PHE A 17 7.55 1.62 1.82
C PHE A 17 6.65 2.86 1.73
N LEU A 18 6.04 3.27 2.83
CA LEU A 18 5.41 4.59 2.90
C LEU A 18 6.47 5.67 2.72
N HIS A 19 6.20 6.63 1.84
CA HIS A 19 7.04 7.81 1.76
C HIS A 19 6.98 8.60 3.08
N PRO A 20 8.10 9.16 3.59
CA PRO A 20 8.13 9.88 4.86
C PRO A 20 7.19 11.10 4.95
N THR A 21 6.82 11.67 3.79
CA THR A 21 5.86 12.79 3.73
C THR A 21 4.38 12.35 3.69
N SER A 22 4.11 11.04 3.71
CA SER A 22 2.74 10.53 3.75
C SER A 22 2.07 10.92 5.07
N ALA A 23 0.81 11.33 5.03
CA ALA A 23 0.01 11.58 6.23
C ALA A 23 -0.18 10.33 7.11
N LEU A 24 -0.01 9.14 6.53
CA LEU A 24 -0.04 7.87 7.25
C LEU A 24 1.28 7.54 7.95
N PHE A 25 2.36 8.24 7.60
CA PHE A 25 3.66 8.04 8.21
C PHE A 25 3.66 8.59 9.64
N GLY A 26 3.96 7.74 10.63
CA GLY A 26 3.96 8.13 12.04
C GLY A 26 2.59 8.07 12.73
N MET A 27 1.56 7.53 12.06
CA MET A 27 0.32 7.13 12.74
C MET A 27 0.62 6.01 13.74
N GLY A 28 0.03 6.07 14.94
CA GLY A 28 0.20 5.04 15.98
C GLY A 28 -0.42 3.69 15.64
N PHE A 29 -1.12 3.60 14.51
CA PHE A 29 -1.61 2.37 13.91
C PHE A 29 -1.32 2.41 12.40
N MET A 30 -1.18 1.23 11.79
CA MET A 30 -0.99 1.11 10.35
C MET A 30 -2.21 0.42 9.75
N PRO A 31 -2.85 1.00 8.72
CA PRO A 31 -3.93 0.33 8.02
C PRO A 31 -3.43 -0.95 7.33
N ASP A 32 -4.26 -1.98 7.26
CA ASP A 32 -3.87 -3.25 6.66
C ASP A 32 -3.66 -3.14 5.14
N TYR A 33 -4.49 -2.32 4.48
CA TYR A 33 -4.48 -2.08 3.05
C TYR A 33 -4.46 -0.59 2.72
N VAL A 34 -3.67 -0.26 1.71
CA VAL A 34 -3.53 1.10 1.20
C VAL A 34 -3.50 1.10 -0.32
N VAL A 35 -3.94 2.21 -0.89
CA VAL A 35 -3.71 2.56 -2.30
C VAL A 35 -2.77 3.76 -2.38
N TYR A 36 -2.00 3.85 -3.46
CA TYR A 36 -1.05 4.93 -3.70
C TYR A 36 -1.18 5.45 -5.12
N HIS A 37 -0.85 6.73 -5.32
CA HIS A 37 -0.91 7.35 -6.65
C HIS A 37 0.37 7.07 -7.47
N GLU A 38 1.52 7.16 -6.81
CA GLU A 38 2.83 7.07 -7.46
C GLU A 38 3.77 6.18 -6.67
N LEU A 39 4.66 5.51 -7.40
CA LEU A 39 5.78 4.76 -6.84
C LEU A 39 7.08 5.45 -7.23
N VAL A 40 7.77 6.01 -6.23
CA VAL A 40 9.06 6.68 -6.41
C VAL A 40 10.17 5.66 -6.26
N MET A 41 10.88 5.38 -7.35
CA MET A 41 12.00 4.44 -7.39
C MET A 41 13.29 5.10 -6.93
N THR A 42 13.85 4.64 -5.82
CA THR A 42 15.17 5.07 -5.30
C THR A 42 16.00 3.84 -4.89
N ALA A 43 16.76 3.90 -3.80
CA ALA A 43 17.31 2.70 -3.15
C ALA A 43 16.22 1.82 -2.50
N LYS A 44 15.04 2.39 -2.23
CA LYS A 44 13.80 1.70 -1.86
C LYS A 44 12.64 2.27 -2.66
N GLU A 45 11.63 1.46 -2.90
CA GLU A 45 10.40 1.82 -3.60
C GLU A 45 9.44 2.50 -2.61
N TYR A 46 9.22 3.81 -2.77
CA TYR A 46 8.37 4.58 -1.88
C TYR A 46 7.02 4.92 -2.52
N MET A 47 5.93 4.70 -1.77
CA MET A 47 4.58 5.04 -2.17
C MET A 47 4.25 6.48 -1.78
N GLN A 48 3.82 7.31 -2.74
CA GLN A 48 3.33 8.68 -2.53
C GLN A 48 1.80 8.79 -2.68
N CYS A 49 1.24 9.80 -2.00
CA CYS A 49 -0.20 10.07 -1.94
C CYS A 49 -1.00 8.83 -1.51
N VAL A 50 -0.65 8.30 -0.33
CA VAL A 50 -1.18 7.04 0.17
C VAL A 50 -2.48 7.25 0.94
N THR A 51 -3.48 6.40 0.68
CA THR A 51 -4.79 6.43 1.35
C THR A 51 -5.14 5.03 1.87
N ALA A 52 -5.64 4.94 3.10
CA ALA A 52 -6.14 3.71 3.69
C ALA A 52 -7.45 3.28 3.03
N VAL A 53 -7.64 1.98 2.80
CA VAL A 53 -8.84 1.43 2.17
C VAL A 53 -9.26 0.11 2.83
N ASP A 54 -10.53 -0.23 2.73
CA ASP A 54 -11.00 -1.59 3.03
C ASP A 54 -10.67 -2.52 1.84
N ALA A 55 -10.17 -3.72 2.13
CA ALA A 55 -9.88 -4.73 1.12
C ALA A 55 -11.13 -5.15 0.33
N VAL A 56 -12.31 -5.14 0.97
CA VAL A 56 -13.58 -5.51 0.34
C VAL A 56 -13.89 -4.58 -0.84
N TRP A 57 -13.61 -3.29 -0.72
CA TRP A 57 -13.85 -2.32 -1.80
C TRP A 57 -13.02 -2.63 -3.04
N LEU A 58 -11.78 -3.10 -2.84
CA LEU A 58 -10.92 -3.51 -3.95
C LEU A 58 -11.50 -4.74 -4.64
N ALA A 59 -11.94 -5.75 -3.87
CA ALA A 59 -12.55 -6.95 -4.42
C ALA A 59 -13.86 -6.66 -5.18
N GLU A 60 -14.69 -5.75 -4.67
CA GLU A 60 -15.98 -5.37 -5.28
C GLU A 60 -15.82 -4.51 -6.54
N LEU A 61 -14.94 -3.50 -6.51
CA LEU A 61 -14.79 -2.54 -7.60
C LEU A 61 -13.76 -2.96 -8.64
N GLY A 62 -12.80 -3.82 -8.28
CA GLY A 62 -11.74 -4.32 -9.15
C GLY A 62 -11.70 -5.84 -9.27
N PRO A 63 -12.82 -6.56 -9.48
CA PRO A 63 -12.87 -8.03 -9.40
C PRO A 63 -11.91 -8.70 -10.39
N MET A 64 -11.63 -8.10 -11.55
CA MET A 64 -10.66 -8.64 -12.50
C MET A 64 -9.22 -8.64 -11.99
N PHE A 65 -8.89 -7.80 -11.01
CA PHE A 65 -7.54 -7.67 -10.46
C PHE A 65 -7.37 -8.38 -9.12
N TYR A 66 -8.46 -8.56 -8.37
CA TYR A 66 -8.41 -9.01 -6.97
C TYR A 66 -9.24 -10.27 -6.69
N SER A 67 -9.85 -10.90 -7.71
CA SER A 67 -10.53 -12.18 -7.54
C SER A 67 -9.54 -13.31 -7.24
N VAL A 68 -9.84 -14.11 -6.22
CA VAL A 68 -9.13 -15.35 -5.91
C VAL A 68 -9.64 -16.41 -6.89
N LYS A 69 -8.75 -16.95 -7.73
CA LYS A 69 -9.06 -18.11 -8.57
C LYS A 69 -9.06 -19.39 -7.77
#